data_AF-A0A163D4H0-F1
#
_entry.id   AF-A0A163D4H0-F1
#
_cell.length_a   1.000
_cell.length_b   1.000
_cell.length_c   1.000
_cell.angle_alpha   90.00
_cell.angle_beta   90.00
_cell.angle_gamma   90.00
#
_symmetry.space_group_name_H-M   'P 1'
#
loop_
_entity.id
_entity.type
_entity.pdbx_description
1 polymer ?
#
loop_
_entity_poly.entity_id
_entity_poly.type
_entity_poly.pdbx_seq_one_letter_code
_entity_poly.pdbx_strand_id
1 'polypeptide(L)'
;MSSSPITQVPDHPSHQDSNSLQKGNAIPTHLKLLLRGVPMYVKRDSLVSLPESLLVAIFPNGFVLTADKNPAPTDTSGLVGESDFDPKCFSYILEFFSEAAETFAKENQDHSWEAFSAGLVGAYSRQFDSARYSLLTKQAIVVLREELEYFILPQDKSNPLTSTADIITLKQLKQTAGQLLKADDLVFHSMLQNVKRGNNIVERELVDMLCDCGFTRLDRWFYRELESKKTFITSVSLVKLKVEDKDNIMESAKKLMVFWKKPARKCWWDYTLTKLDNIQVRLWVRRTWILELSFV
;
A
#
# COMPACT_ATOMS: atom_id res chain seq x y z
N MET A 1 46.75 8.10 29.60
CA MET A 1 45.33 8.36 29.30
C MET A 1 44.99 7.73 27.95
N SER A 2 44.17 6.67 27.98
CA SER A 2 43.21 6.26 26.94
C SER A 2 42.89 4.78 27.18
N SER A 3 41.83 4.52 27.96
CA SER A 3 41.27 3.18 28.16
C SER A 3 39.79 3.27 27.82
N SER A 4 39.42 2.81 26.64
CA SER A 4 38.03 2.66 26.22
C SER A 4 37.37 1.54 27.03
N PRO A 5 36.21 1.75 27.65
CA PRO A 5 35.49 0.67 28.31
C PRO A 5 34.64 -0.08 27.28
N ILE A 6 35.07 -1.28 26.90
CA ILE A 6 34.19 -2.28 26.27
C ILE A 6 33.39 -2.91 27.41
N THR A 7 32.09 -2.65 27.45
CA THR A 7 31.16 -3.32 28.36
C THR A 7 30.85 -4.70 27.78
N GLN A 8 31.50 -5.74 28.32
CA GLN A 8 31.08 -7.13 28.11
C GLN A 8 29.89 -7.42 29.03
N VAL A 9 28.79 -7.91 28.45
CA VAL A 9 27.62 -8.40 29.20
C VAL A 9 27.88 -9.88 29.54
N PRO A 10 27.60 -10.35 30.78
CA PRO A 10 27.79 -11.76 31.15
C PRO A 10 26.84 -12.70 30.39
N ASP A 11 27.37 -13.79 29.87
CA ASP A 11 26.60 -14.90 29.27
C ASP A 11 25.70 -15.56 30.34
N HIS A 12 24.38 -15.45 30.15
CA HIS A 12 23.41 -16.22 30.91
C HIS A 12 23.25 -17.62 30.28
N PRO A 13 23.26 -18.72 31.08
CA PRO A 13 23.11 -20.06 30.54
C PRO A 13 21.71 -20.26 29.96
N SER A 14 21.67 -20.53 28.65
CA SER A 14 20.49 -20.94 27.90
C SER A 14 20.12 -22.39 28.23
N HIS A 15 19.14 -22.57 29.11
CA HIS A 15 18.31 -23.79 29.15
C HIS A 15 17.04 -23.50 28.36
N GLN A 16 16.96 -24.02 27.12
CA GLN A 16 16.31 -25.28 26.77
C GLN A 16 14.79 -25.21 26.92
N ASP A 17 14.13 -24.80 25.83
CA ASP A 17 12.99 -25.52 25.23
C ASP A 17 12.71 -24.91 23.84
N SER A 18 13.70 -25.01 22.95
CA SER A 18 13.62 -24.53 21.56
C SER A 18 13.53 -25.70 20.57
N ASN A 19 12.82 -26.77 20.92
CA ASN A 19 12.83 -28.00 20.12
C ASN A 19 11.46 -28.65 19.84
N SER A 20 10.36 -27.88 19.84
CA SER A 20 9.05 -28.40 19.40
C SER A 20 8.45 -27.76 18.14
N LEU A 21 9.11 -26.78 17.50
CA LEU A 21 8.54 -26.03 16.36
C LEU A 21 9.17 -26.33 14.99
N GLN A 22 9.98 -27.38 14.85
CA GLN A 22 10.62 -27.74 13.57
C GLN A 22 9.92 -28.87 12.78
N LYS A 23 8.64 -29.14 13.02
CA LYS A 23 7.85 -30.04 12.16
C LYS A 23 6.61 -29.33 11.62
N GLY A 24 6.76 -28.71 10.44
CA GLY A 24 5.63 -28.30 9.58
C GLY A 24 5.54 -26.81 9.25
N ASN A 25 6.53 -26.26 8.52
CA ASN A 25 6.50 -24.90 7.94
C ASN A 25 5.49 -24.77 6.77
N ALA A 26 4.22 -25.07 7.00
CA ALA A 26 3.16 -24.74 6.06
C ALA A 26 2.27 -23.67 6.68
N ILE A 27 2.33 -22.44 6.13
CA ILE A 27 1.33 -21.41 6.45
C ILE A 27 -0.06 -22.04 6.20
N PRO A 28 -0.97 -22.00 7.19
CA PRO A 28 -2.32 -22.56 7.07
C PRO A 28 -3.04 -22.09 5.80
N THR A 29 -3.92 -22.92 5.24
CA THR A 29 -4.72 -22.58 4.05
C THR A 29 -5.64 -21.39 4.28
N HIS A 30 -6.20 -21.31 5.49
CA HIS A 30 -7.04 -20.22 5.96
C HIS A 30 -6.38 -19.62 7.19
N LEU A 31 -6.35 -18.29 7.22
CA LEU A 31 -5.67 -17.50 8.24
C LEU A 31 -6.69 -16.57 8.89
N LYS A 32 -6.62 -16.48 10.21
CA LYS A 32 -7.36 -15.48 10.98
C LYS A 32 -6.44 -14.30 11.25
N LEU A 33 -6.82 -13.12 10.76
CA LEU A 33 -6.12 -11.86 10.98
C LEU A 33 -6.94 -10.97 11.89
N LEU A 34 -6.34 -10.44 12.95
CA LEU A 34 -6.92 -9.39 13.79
C LEU A 34 -6.38 -8.04 13.34
N LEU A 35 -7.21 -7.29 12.60
CA LEU A 35 -6.88 -5.95 12.12
C LEU A 35 -7.59 -4.92 12.98
N ARG A 36 -6.83 -4.22 13.84
CA ARG A 36 -7.39 -3.27 14.85
C ARG A 36 -8.49 -3.90 15.72
N GLY A 37 -8.33 -5.18 16.06
CA GLY A 37 -9.30 -5.95 16.83
C GLY A 37 -10.47 -6.52 16.02
N VAL A 38 -10.55 -6.26 14.72
CA VAL A 38 -11.56 -6.86 13.82
C VAL A 38 -11.01 -8.17 13.25
N PRO A 39 -11.66 -9.32 13.53
CA PRO A 39 -11.26 -10.60 12.96
C PRO A 39 -11.65 -10.70 11.49
N MET A 40 -10.70 -11.12 10.66
CA MET A 40 -10.91 -11.39 9.24
C MET A 40 -10.30 -12.72 8.85
N TYR A 41 -11.04 -13.48 8.06
CA TYR A 41 -10.65 -14.82 7.61
C TYR A 41 -10.23 -14.75 6.15
N VAL A 42 -8.97 -15.08 5.88
CA VAL A 42 -8.35 -14.89 4.56
C VAL A 42 -7.70 -16.18 4.11
N LYS A 43 -7.85 -16.51 2.83
CA LYS A 43 -7.11 -17.62 2.22
C LYS A 43 -5.65 -17.21 2.03
N ARG A 44 -4.74 -18.12 2.31
CA ARG A 44 -3.30 -17.90 2.07
C ARG A 44 -3.02 -17.47 0.63
N ASP A 45 -3.66 -18.09 -0.36
CA ASP A 45 -3.41 -17.78 -1.77
C ASP A 45 -3.80 -16.33 -2.12
N SER A 46 -4.83 -15.79 -1.48
CA SER A 46 -5.20 -14.37 -1.61
C SER A 46 -4.08 -13.48 -1.09
N LEU A 47 -3.48 -13.77 0.07
CA LEU A 47 -2.35 -12.99 0.60
C LEU A 47 -1.11 -13.09 -0.30
N VAL A 48 -0.79 -14.28 -0.81
CA VAL A 48 0.38 -14.51 -1.68
C VAL A 48 0.25 -13.77 -3.01
N SER A 49 -0.98 -13.52 -3.48
CA SER A 49 -1.22 -12.71 -4.69
C SER A 49 -1.05 -11.20 -4.49
N LEU A 50 -1.01 -10.73 -3.23
CA LEU A 50 -0.89 -9.30 -2.96
C LEU A 50 0.52 -8.79 -3.27
N PRO A 51 0.64 -7.55 -3.82
CA PRO A 51 1.92 -6.90 -4.02
C PRO A 51 2.72 -6.72 -2.73
N GLU A 52 4.05 -6.69 -2.85
CA GLU A 52 4.96 -6.66 -1.71
C GLU A 52 4.75 -5.39 -0.87
N SER A 53 4.51 -4.25 -1.52
CA SER A 53 4.26 -3.00 -0.79
C SER A 53 3.04 -3.09 0.13
N LEU A 54 1.98 -3.79 -0.27
CA LEU A 54 0.80 -4.01 0.57
C LEU A 54 1.11 -4.98 1.69
N LEU A 55 1.82 -6.08 1.43
CA LEU A 55 2.23 -7.02 2.46
C LEU A 55 3.09 -6.36 3.54
N VAL A 56 4.01 -5.47 3.16
CA VAL A 56 4.82 -4.68 4.11
C VAL A 56 3.96 -3.72 4.91
N ALA A 57 2.94 -3.11 4.31
CA ALA A 57 2.04 -2.21 5.04
C ALA A 57 1.13 -2.96 6.02
N ILE A 58 0.66 -4.15 5.65
CA ILE A 58 -0.17 -5.00 6.51
C ILE A 58 0.70 -5.63 7.61
N PHE A 59 1.93 -6.06 7.29
CA PHE A 59 2.82 -6.76 8.19
C PHE A 59 4.20 -6.06 8.27
N PRO A 60 4.28 -4.88 8.90
CA PRO A 60 5.50 -4.07 8.92
C PRO A 60 6.68 -4.75 9.61
N ASN A 61 6.40 -5.65 10.56
CA ASN A 61 7.40 -6.43 11.28
C ASN A 61 7.53 -7.88 10.75
N GLY A 62 7.00 -8.13 9.55
CA GLY A 62 6.86 -9.48 8.99
C GLY A 62 5.59 -10.18 9.48
N PHE A 63 5.27 -11.30 8.81
CA PHE A 63 4.10 -12.10 9.11
C PHE A 63 4.37 -13.05 10.26
N VAL A 64 3.91 -12.69 11.47
CA VAL A 64 4.07 -13.50 12.69
C VAL A 64 2.71 -14.05 13.10
N LEU A 65 2.63 -15.36 13.26
CA LEU A 65 1.45 -16.07 13.72
C LEU A 65 1.63 -16.44 15.20
N THR A 66 0.61 -16.18 16.01
CA THR A 66 0.56 -16.59 17.43
C THR A 66 -0.55 -17.59 17.65
N ALA A 67 -0.45 -18.42 18.69
CA ALA A 67 -1.50 -19.38 19.02
C ALA A 67 -2.82 -18.66 19.37
N ASP A 68 -3.91 -19.04 18.70
CA ASP A 68 -5.24 -18.55 19.01
C ASP A 68 -5.66 -19.05 20.39
N LYS A 69 -5.88 -18.11 21.31
CA LYS A 69 -6.34 -18.43 22.67
C LYS A 69 -7.80 -18.87 22.69
N ASN A 70 -8.59 -18.48 21.68
CA ASN A 70 -10.03 -18.79 21.56
C ASN A 70 -10.35 -19.24 20.11
N PRO A 71 -9.95 -20.47 19.73
CA PRO A 71 -10.21 -20.99 18.40
C PRO A 71 -11.72 -21.17 18.16
N ALA A 72 -12.21 -20.67 17.02
CA ALA A 72 -13.55 -21.00 16.56
C ALA A 72 -13.59 -22.47 16.11
N PRO A 73 -14.76 -23.15 16.18
CA PRO A 73 -14.85 -24.57 15.81
C PRO A 73 -14.45 -24.87 14.35
N THR A 74 -14.52 -23.87 13.47
CA THR A 74 -14.14 -23.95 12.06
C THR A 74 -12.67 -23.60 11.80
N ASP A 75 -11.92 -23.16 12.81
CA ASP A 75 -10.57 -22.64 12.66
C ASP A 75 -9.54 -23.76 12.88
N THR A 76 -9.22 -24.48 11.82
CA THR A 76 -8.24 -25.58 11.85
C THR A 76 -6.80 -25.11 12.04
N SER A 77 -6.54 -23.81 11.95
CA SER A 77 -5.18 -23.25 12.01
C SER A 77 -4.68 -23.09 13.45
N GLY A 78 -5.59 -22.72 14.38
CA GLY A 78 -5.23 -22.33 15.74
C GLY A 78 -4.23 -21.17 15.80
N LEU A 79 -4.08 -20.37 14.74
CA LEU A 79 -3.06 -19.34 14.61
C LEU A 79 -3.67 -18.00 14.16
N VAL A 80 -3.27 -16.91 14.82
CA VAL A 80 -3.74 -15.55 14.56
C VAL A 80 -2.58 -14.61 14.26
N GLY A 81 -2.70 -13.86 13.17
CA GLY A 81 -1.83 -12.72 12.85
C GLY A 81 -2.46 -11.42 13.32
N GLU A 82 -1.72 -10.56 14.02
CA GLU A 82 -2.20 -9.24 14.45
C GLU A 82 -1.56 -8.12 13.63
N SER A 83 -2.34 -7.10 13.30
CA SER A 83 -1.84 -5.90 12.61
C SER A 83 -2.68 -4.65 12.90
N ASP A 84 -2.04 -3.48 12.83
CA ASP A 84 -2.67 -2.16 12.95
C ASP A 84 -3.21 -1.63 11.59
N PHE A 85 -3.19 -2.46 10.55
CA PHE A 85 -3.72 -2.12 9.24
C PHE A 85 -5.25 -1.95 9.28
N ASP A 86 -5.79 -1.09 8.41
CA ASP A 86 -7.22 -0.80 8.41
C ASP A 86 -8.03 -1.97 7.81
N PRO A 87 -8.99 -2.57 8.55
CA PRO A 87 -9.81 -3.67 8.04
C PRO A 87 -10.63 -3.29 6.81
N LYS A 88 -11.10 -2.04 6.70
CA LYS A 88 -11.89 -1.60 5.54
C LYS A 88 -11.04 -1.49 4.29
N CYS A 89 -9.83 -0.93 4.42
CA CYS A 89 -8.88 -0.87 3.31
C CYS A 89 -8.51 -2.27 2.83
N PHE A 90 -8.29 -3.19 3.77
CA PHE A 90 -7.91 -4.56 3.44
C PHE A 90 -9.05 -5.33 2.76
N SER A 91 -10.29 -5.15 3.22
CA SER A 91 -11.47 -5.75 2.58
C SER A 91 -11.60 -5.28 1.13
N TYR A 92 -11.47 -3.98 0.89
CA TYR A 92 -11.44 -3.42 -0.46
C TYR A 92 -10.38 -4.07 -1.35
N ILE A 93 -9.14 -4.20 -0.85
CA ILE A 93 -8.05 -4.82 -1.60
C ILE A 93 -8.39 -6.27 -1.98
N LEU A 94 -8.86 -7.07 -1.01
CA LEU A 94 -9.19 -8.47 -1.25
C LEU A 94 -10.34 -8.64 -2.23
N GLU A 95 -11.40 -7.85 -2.08
CA GLU A 95 -12.57 -7.86 -2.97
C GLU A 95 -12.15 -7.52 -4.40
N PHE A 96 -11.33 -6.48 -4.59
CA PHE A 96 -10.84 -6.08 -5.91
C PHE A 96 -10.01 -7.18 -6.57
N PHE A 97 -9.08 -7.80 -5.84
CA PHE A 97 -8.24 -8.88 -6.39
C PHE A 97 -9.06 -10.12 -6.73
N SER A 98 -10.04 -10.48 -5.89
CA SER A 98 -10.94 -11.60 -6.16
C SER A 98 -11.79 -11.35 -7.41
N GLU A 99 -12.40 -10.16 -7.51
CA GLU A 99 -13.21 -9.77 -8.67
C GLU A 99 -12.37 -9.75 -9.95
N ALA A 100 -11.15 -9.22 -9.89
CA ALA A 100 -10.23 -9.18 -11.01
C ALA A 100 -9.88 -10.59 -11.51
N ALA A 101 -9.56 -11.52 -10.61
CA ALA A 101 -9.27 -12.91 -10.94
C ALA A 101 -10.49 -13.61 -11.57
N GLU A 102 -11.66 -13.45 -10.99
CA GLU A 102 -12.90 -14.06 -11.50
C GLU A 102 -13.32 -13.51 -12.86
N THR A 103 -13.20 -12.20 -13.05
CA THR A 103 -13.52 -11.55 -14.33
C THR A 103 -12.59 -12.06 -15.43
N PHE A 104 -11.30 -12.06 -15.17
CA PHE A 104 -10.29 -12.52 -16.13
C PHE A 104 -10.43 -14.00 -16.46
N ALA A 105 -10.76 -14.85 -15.47
CA ALA A 105 -11.00 -16.26 -15.70
C ALA A 105 -12.24 -16.50 -16.58
N LYS A 106 -13.30 -15.69 -16.44
CA LYS A 106 -14.50 -15.77 -17.28
C LYS A 106 -14.22 -15.31 -18.71
N GLU A 107 -13.50 -14.21 -18.88
CA GLU A 107 -13.15 -13.66 -20.20
C GLU A 107 -12.19 -14.57 -20.99
N ASN A 108 -11.27 -15.26 -20.31
CA ASN A 108 -10.27 -16.13 -20.95
C ASN A 108 -10.68 -17.61 -21.07
N GLN A 109 -11.92 -17.98 -20.74
CA GLN A 109 -12.43 -19.33 -21.04
C GLN A 109 -12.44 -19.63 -22.55
N ASP A 110 -12.52 -18.59 -23.40
CA ASP A 110 -12.58 -18.72 -24.86
C ASP A 110 -11.22 -18.55 -25.57
N HIS A 111 -10.20 -17.98 -24.92
CA HIS A 111 -8.90 -17.58 -25.54
C HIS A 111 -7.71 -18.52 -25.22
N SER A 112 -7.98 -19.80 -24.93
CA SER A 112 -6.95 -20.75 -24.46
C SER A 112 -5.78 -20.97 -25.44
N TRP A 113 -6.00 -20.79 -26.74
CA TRP A 113 -4.99 -21.02 -27.77
C TRP A 113 -3.96 -19.90 -27.87
N GLU A 114 -4.37 -18.64 -27.73
CA GLU A 114 -3.49 -17.48 -27.82
C GLU A 114 -2.54 -17.42 -26.63
N ALA A 115 -3.06 -17.64 -25.41
CA ALA A 115 -2.26 -17.80 -24.20
C ALA A 115 -1.26 -18.97 -24.29
N PHE A 116 -1.68 -20.11 -24.84
CA PHE A 116 -0.81 -21.27 -25.05
C PHE A 116 0.29 -21.00 -26.08
N SER A 117 -0.05 -20.38 -27.21
CA SER A 117 0.91 -20.00 -28.26
C SER A 117 1.92 -18.96 -27.76
N ALA A 118 1.49 -17.98 -26.99
CA ALA A 118 2.37 -17.00 -26.34
C ALA A 118 3.29 -17.65 -25.30
N GLY A 119 2.81 -18.68 -24.59
CA GLY A 119 3.60 -19.47 -23.63
C GLY A 119 4.69 -20.30 -24.29
N LEU A 120 4.39 -20.90 -25.44
CA LEU A 120 5.40 -21.56 -26.27
C LEU A 120 6.45 -20.54 -26.72
N VAL A 121 6.06 -19.41 -27.31
CA VAL A 121 7.02 -18.39 -27.79
C VAL A 121 7.88 -17.82 -26.64
N GLY A 122 7.27 -17.53 -25.49
CA GLY A 122 7.97 -17.01 -24.31
C GLY A 122 8.95 -17.97 -23.64
N ALA A 123 8.85 -19.29 -23.89
CA ALA A 123 9.83 -20.26 -23.42
C ALA A 123 11.17 -20.17 -24.20
N TYR A 124 11.18 -19.56 -25.38
CA TYR A 124 12.35 -19.49 -26.27
C TYR A 124 13.06 -18.12 -26.27
N SER A 125 12.42 -17.04 -25.78
CA SER A 125 12.96 -15.67 -25.82
C SER A 125 13.22 -15.09 -24.41
N ARG A 126 14.39 -14.45 -24.25
CA ARG A 126 14.87 -13.92 -22.96
C ARG A 126 14.03 -12.73 -22.48
N GLN A 127 13.44 -12.88 -21.29
CA GLN A 127 12.96 -11.84 -20.35
C GLN A 127 11.85 -10.86 -20.82
N PHE A 128 11.83 -10.43 -22.09
CA PHE A 128 10.87 -9.45 -22.63
C PHE A 128 9.53 -10.07 -23.08
N ASP A 129 9.49 -11.35 -23.45
CA ASP A 129 8.22 -12.05 -23.75
C ASP A 129 7.56 -12.64 -22.51
N SER A 130 8.29 -12.81 -21.40
CA SER A 130 7.70 -13.22 -20.12
C SER A 130 6.71 -12.17 -19.57
N ALA A 131 6.98 -10.90 -19.85
CA ALA A 131 6.11 -9.77 -19.57
C ALA A 131 4.77 -9.87 -20.33
N ARG A 132 4.85 -10.05 -21.65
CA ARG A 132 3.67 -10.26 -22.50
C ARG A 132 2.89 -11.50 -22.12
N TYR A 133 3.59 -12.60 -21.86
CA TYR A 133 2.97 -13.84 -21.38
C TYR A 133 2.22 -13.61 -20.07
N SER A 134 2.80 -12.91 -19.10
CA SER A 134 2.13 -12.62 -17.83
C SER A 134 0.89 -11.75 -18.03
N LEU A 135 0.93 -10.78 -18.95
CA LEU A 135 -0.21 -9.91 -19.29
C LEU A 135 -1.32 -10.66 -20.05
N LEU A 136 -0.97 -11.71 -20.81
CA LEU A 136 -1.92 -12.53 -21.57
C LEU A 136 -2.51 -13.68 -20.74
N THR A 137 -1.81 -14.13 -19.69
CA THR A 137 -2.22 -15.30 -18.88
C THR A 137 -2.74 -14.95 -17.50
N LYS A 138 -2.58 -13.69 -17.06
CA LYS A 138 -3.02 -13.21 -15.75
C LYS A 138 -3.56 -11.79 -15.85
N GLN A 139 -4.42 -11.43 -14.91
CA GLN A 139 -4.90 -10.06 -14.83
C GLN A 139 -3.85 -9.18 -14.16
N ALA A 140 -3.33 -8.21 -14.91
CA ALA A 140 -2.47 -7.18 -14.35
C ALA A 140 -3.27 -6.12 -13.59
N ILE A 141 -2.82 -5.77 -12.40
CA ILE A 141 -3.43 -4.76 -11.53
C ILE A 141 -2.39 -3.70 -11.20
N VAL A 142 -2.72 -2.45 -11.51
CA VAL A 142 -1.94 -1.29 -11.09
C VAL A 142 -2.36 -0.92 -9.67
N VAL A 143 -1.40 -0.95 -8.74
CA VAL A 143 -1.60 -0.61 -7.34
C VAL A 143 -0.95 0.73 -7.07
N LEU A 144 -1.78 1.73 -6.78
CA LEU A 144 -1.34 3.06 -6.39
C LEU A 144 -1.71 3.32 -4.94
N ARG A 145 -0.72 3.68 -4.13
CA ARG A 145 -0.91 4.02 -2.71
C ARG A 145 -0.31 5.37 -2.41
N GLU A 146 -0.93 6.07 -1.46
CA GLU A 146 -0.39 7.28 -0.85
C GLU A 146 -0.29 7.10 0.66
N GLU A 147 0.88 7.45 1.17
CA GLU A 147 1.16 7.65 2.58
C GLU A 147 1.42 9.15 2.80
N LEU A 148 0.47 9.82 3.45
CA LEU A 148 0.50 11.26 3.66
C LEU A 148 0.69 11.55 5.16
N GLU A 149 1.85 12.09 5.49
CA GLU A 149 2.17 12.60 6.83
C GLU A 149 1.95 14.12 6.86
N TYR A 150 1.34 14.64 7.91
CA TYR A 150 1.12 16.08 8.04
C TYR A 150 1.52 16.64 9.40
N PHE A 151 1.92 17.91 9.38
CA PHE A 151 2.44 18.63 10.53
C PHE A 151 1.82 20.03 10.57
N ILE A 152 1.41 20.46 11.77
CA ILE A 152 0.81 21.78 11.97
C ILE A 152 1.78 22.63 12.75
N LEU A 153 2.09 23.80 12.18
CA LEU A 153 2.90 24.83 12.83
C LEU A 153 2.04 26.09 13.00
N PRO A 154 1.52 26.37 14.20
CA PRO A 154 0.88 27.64 14.53
C PRO A 154 1.80 28.82 14.16
N GLN A 155 1.24 29.88 13.57
CA GLN A 155 2.02 31.03 13.11
C GLN A 155 2.04 32.19 14.12
N ASP A 156 1.22 32.16 15.16
CA ASP A 156 1.22 33.19 16.20
C ASP A 156 2.47 33.05 17.08
N LYS A 157 3.42 33.95 16.88
CA LYS A 157 4.66 34.03 17.68
C LYS A 157 4.46 34.76 19.00
N SER A 158 3.39 35.53 19.14
CA SER A 158 3.14 36.35 20.33
C SER A 158 2.54 35.54 21.48
N ASN A 159 1.80 34.48 21.16
CA ASN A 159 1.21 33.57 22.14
C ASN A 159 1.56 32.10 21.82
N PRO A 160 2.76 31.63 22.21
CA PRO A 160 3.18 30.27 21.95
C PRO A 160 2.34 29.27 22.77
N LEU A 161 1.69 28.36 22.04
CA LEU A 161 0.86 27.26 22.55
C LEU A 161 1.71 26.29 23.42
N THR A 162 1.81 26.55 24.73
CA THR A 162 2.72 25.88 25.68
C THR A 162 2.03 25.34 26.93
N SER A 163 0.78 25.72 27.18
CA SER A 163 -0.02 25.28 28.32
C SER A 163 -0.72 23.93 28.06
N THR A 164 -1.29 23.32 29.10
CA THR A 164 -2.09 22.09 28.95
C THR A 164 -3.36 22.30 28.12
N ALA A 165 -3.99 23.48 28.21
CA ALA A 165 -5.12 23.84 27.35
C ALA A 165 -4.69 23.87 25.87
N ASP A 166 -3.46 24.34 25.61
CA ASP A 166 -2.89 24.39 24.26
C ASP A 166 -2.65 23.00 23.67
N ILE A 167 -2.39 21.97 24.50
CA ILE A 167 -2.28 20.59 24.03
C ILE A 167 -3.62 20.09 23.47
N ILE A 168 -4.72 20.41 24.14
CA ILE A 168 -6.08 20.06 23.68
C ILE A 168 -6.37 20.78 22.36
N THR A 169 -6.09 22.08 22.29
CA THR A 169 -6.23 22.89 21.08
C THR A 169 -5.40 22.32 19.93
N LEU A 170 -4.13 21.97 20.16
CA LEU A 170 -3.25 21.37 19.15
C LEU A 170 -3.78 20.01 18.66
N LYS A 171 -4.36 19.20 19.54
CA LYS A 171 -4.99 17.93 19.15
C LYS A 171 -6.21 18.17 18.25
N GLN A 172 -7.05 19.15 18.59
CA GLN A 172 -8.20 19.55 17.76
C GLN A 172 -7.74 20.07 16.40
N LEU A 173 -6.75 20.98 16.36
CA LEU A 173 -6.18 21.48 15.12
C LEU A 173 -5.64 20.33 14.24
N LYS A 174 -4.96 19.33 14.84
CA LYS A 174 -4.48 18.13 14.13
C LYS A 174 -5.62 17.32 13.52
N GLN A 175 -6.73 17.17 14.23
CA GLN A 175 -7.91 16.49 13.71
C GLN A 175 -8.55 17.29 12.57
N THR A 176 -8.75 18.61 12.76
CA THR A 176 -9.34 19.49 11.74
C THR A 176 -8.50 19.53 10.46
N ALA A 177 -7.16 19.64 10.58
CA ALA A 177 -6.26 19.56 9.42
C ALA A 177 -6.32 18.20 8.72
N GLY A 178 -6.38 17.11 9.49
CA GLY A 178 -6.51 15.77 8.96
C GLY A 178 -7.79 15.61 8.13
N GLN A 179 -8.92 16.13 8.63
CA GLN A 179 -10.18 16.12 7.88
C GLN A 179 -10.12 16.97 6.62
N LEU A 180 -9.50 18.16 6.69
CA LEU A 180 -9.30 19.02 5.52
C LEU A 180 -8.47 18.32 4.44
N LEU A 181 -7.36 17.68 4.82
CA LEU A 181 -6.48 16.96 3.91
C LEU A 181 -7.12 15.67 3.37
N LYS A 182 -7.96 15.02 4.18
CA LYS A 182 -8.75 13.85 3.76
C LYS A 182 -9.75 14.25 2.67
N ALA A 183 -10.39 15.41 2.79
CA ALA A 183 -11.37 15.90 1.83
C ALA A 183 -10.77 16.25 0.46
N ASP A 184 -9.49 16.61 0.40
CA ASP A 184 -8.72 16.65 -0.85
C ASP A 184 -8.36 15.22 -1.28
N ASP A 185 -9.27 14.58 -2.02
CA ASP A 185 -9.22 13.16 -2.33
C ASP A 185 -9.02 12.84 -3.81
N LEU A 186 -8.72 13.83 -4.65
CA LEU A 186 -8.35 13.59 -6.04
C LEU A 186 -6.94 12.98 -6.11
N VAL A 187 -6.82 11.83 -6.79
CA VAL A 187 -5.57 11.06 -6.91
C VAL A 187 -4.44 11.95 -7.42
N PHE A 188 -4.67 12.66 -8.53
CA PHE A 188 -3.61 13.41 -9.21
C PHE A 188 -3.49 14.87 -8.80
N HIS A 189 -4.36 15.39 -7.92
CA HIS A 189 -4.46 16.83 -7.68
C HIS A 189 -3.14 17.45 -7.19
N SER A 190 -2.52 16.88 -6.15
CA SER A 190 -1.26 17.39 -5.60
C SER A 190 -0.09 17.28 -6.60
N MET A 191 -0.01 16.18 -7.36
CA MET A 191 1.04 15.99 -8.36
C MET A 191 0.87 16.95 -9.54
N LEU A 192 -0.35 17.17 -10.01
CA LEU A 192 -0.63 18.14 -11.09
C LEU A 192 -0.30 19.58 -10.66
N GLN A 193 -0.46 19.92 -9.38
CA GLN A 193 0.02 21.21 -8.87
C GLN A 193 1.54 21.33 -8.95
N ASN A 194 2.28 20.27 -8.59
CA ASN A 194 3.74 20.25 -8.71
C ASN A 194 4.20 20.38 -10.16
N VAL A 195 3.56 19.67 -11.09
CA VAL A 195 3.80 19.79 -12.53
C VAL A 195 3.62 21.24 -12.99
N LYS A 196 2.55 21.92 -12.56
CA LYS A 196 2.29 23.33 -12.90
C LYS A 196 3.34 24.28 -12.31
N ARG A 197 3.80 24.05 -11.09
CA ARG A 197 4.81 24.89 -10.42
C ARG A 197 6.21 24.77 -11.03
N GLY A 198 6.62 23.57 -11.43
CA GLY A 198 8.00 23.28 -11.86
C GLY A 198 8.17 22.85 -13.32
N ASN A 199 7.09 22.79 -14.11
CA ASN A 199 7.07 22.18 -15.46
C ASN A 199 7.72 20.78 -15.49
N ASN A 200 7.40 19.95 -14.48
CA ASN A 200 8.00 18.63 -14.34
C ASN A 200 7.42 17.66 -15.38
N ILE A 201 8.13 17.51 -16.51
CA ILE A 201 7.72 16.67 -17.64
C ILE A 201 7.55 15.21 -17.20
N VAL A 202 8.45 14.70 -16.34
CA VAL A 202 8.42 13.30 -15.88
C VAL A 202 7.17 13.02 -15.04
N GLU A 203 6.77 13.95 -14.17
CA GLU A 203 5.53 13.80 -13.40
C GLU A 203 4.29 13.85 -14.28
N ARG A 204 4.30 14.69 -15.33
CA ARG A 204 3.21 14.72 -16.31
C ARG A 204 3.11 13.39 -17.06
N GLU A 205 4.23 12.88 -17.57
CA GLU A 205 4.30 11.58 -18.26
C GLU A 205 3.86 10.43 -17.36
N LEU A 206 4.18 10.46 -16.06
CA LEU A 206 3.70 9.48 -15.09
C LEU A 206 2.18 9.52 -14.96
N VAL A 207 1.58 10.71 -14.84
CA VAL A 207 0.11 10.85 -14.77
C VAL A 207 -0.53 10.35 -16.07
N ASP A 208 0.05 10.68 -17.23
CA ASP A 208 -0.47 10.28 -18.53
C ASP A 208 -0.42 8.75 -18.68
N MET A 209 0.70 8.12 -18.32
CA MET A 209 0.85 6.66 -18.32
C MET A 209 -0.13 5.98 -17.36
N LEU A 210 -0.37 6.52 -16.16
CA LEU A 210 -1.38 5.98 -15.25
C LEU A 210 -2.79 6.12 -15.83
N CYS A 211 -3.07 7.20 -16.56
CA CYS A 211 -4.35 7.37 -17.25
C CYS A 211 -4.54 6.33 -18.38
N ASP A 212 -3.49 6.07 -19.17
CA ASP A 212 -3.51 5.01 -20.20
C ASP A 212 -3.79 3.63 -19.60
N CYS A 213 -3.41 3.43 -18.33
CA CYS A 213 -3.62 2.18 -17.61
C CYS A 213 -5.00 2.06 -16.94
N GLY A 214 -5.85 3.07 -17.07
CA GLY A 214 -7.25 3.06 -16.66
C GLY A 214 -7.64 4.03 -15.54
N PHE A 215 -6.70 4.83 -15.03
CA PHE A 215 -7.07 5.98 -14.19
C PHE A 215 -7.63 7.14 -15.03
N THR A 216 -8.35 8.05 -14.40
CA THR A 216 -8.71 9.35 -14.98
C THR A 216 -8.12 10.50 -14.16
N ARG A 217 -7.88 11.65 -14.80
CA ARG A 217 -7.33 12.83 -14.11
C ARG A 217 -8.20 13.35 -12.96
N LEU A 218 -9.47 12.98 -12.95
CA LEU A 218 -10.47 13.37 -11.95
C LEU A 218 -10.80 12.24 -10.98
N ASP A 219 -10.07 11.12 -11.04
CA ASP A 219 -10.27 10.02 -10.11
C ASP A 219 -10.04 10.48 -8.69
N ARG A 220 -10.93 10.03 -7.82
CA ARG A 220 -10.78 10.13 -6.37
C ARG A 220 -10.10 8.87 -5.87
N TRP A 221 -9.36 8.98 -4.78
CA TRP A 221 -8.85 7.82 -4.08
C TRP A 221 -10.02 6.91 -3.70
N PHE A 222 -9.96 5.64 -4.09
CA PHE A 222 -11.04 4.71 -3.79
C PHE A 222 -11.14 4.51 -2.28
N TYR A 223 -9.99 4.28 -1.65
CA TYR A 223 -9.84 4.30 -0.21
C TYR A 223 -8.98 5.48 0.21
N ARG A 224 -9.46 6.29 1.15
CA ARG A 224 -8.70 7.37 1.79
C ARG A 224 -9.20 7.57 3.21
N GLU A 225 -8.36 7.32 4.20
CA GLU A 225 -8.75 7.41 5.61
C GLU A 225 -7.67 8.04 6.49
N LEU A 226 -8.13 8.80 7.48
CA LEU A 226 -7.28 9.40 8.49
C LEU A 226 -7.00 8.38 9.59
N GLU A 227 -5.72 8.17 9.89
CA GLU A 227 -5.30 7.24 10.93
C GLU A 227 -5.63 7.78 12.33
N SER A 228 -6.47 7.05 13.06
CA SER A 228 -7.02 7.48 14.37
C SER A 228 -5.98 7.94 15.41
N LYS A 229 -4.76 7.39 15.37
CA LYS A 229 -3.70 7.63 16.37
C LYS A 229 -2.54 8.47 15.83
N LYS A 230 -2.57 8.89 14.57
CA LYS A 230 -1.41 9.50 13.88
C LYS A 230 -1.86 10.68 13.03
N THR A 231 -0.97 11.63 12.79
CA THR A 231 -1.19 12.67 11.76
C THR A 231 -0.81 12.12 10.39
N PHE A 232 -1.56 11.10 9.97
CA PHE A 232 -1.26 10.26 8.83
C PHE A 232 -2.55 9.93 8.08
N ILE A 233 -2.53 10.00 6.75
CA ILE A 233 -3.63 9.58 5.88
C ILE A 233 -3.11 8.48 4.97
N THR A 234 -3.84 7.36 4.95
CA THR A 234 -3.58 6.23 4.06
C THR A 234 -4.55 6.31 2.89
N SER A 235 -4.05 6.21 1.66
CA SER A 235 -4.91 6.10 0.48
C SER A 235 -4.48 4.96 -0.45
N VAL A 236 -5.46 4.32 -1.09
CA VAL A 236 -5.25 3.21 -2.03
C VAL A 236 -6.27 3.30 -3.16
N SER A 237 -5.78 3.19 -4.40
CA SER A 237 -6.59 2.96 -5.59
C SER A 237 -5.97 1.85 -6.44
N LEU A 238 -6.83 0.99 -6.98
CA LEU A 238 -6.48 -0.19 -7.75
C LEU A 238 -7.18 -0.10 -9.10
N VAL A 239 -6.47 -0.44 -10.18
CA VAL A 239 -7.04 -0.45 -11.53
C VAL A 239 -6.65 -1.74 -12.25
N LYS A 240 -7.64 -2.39 -12.90
CA LYS A 240 -7.42 -3.53 -13.79
C LYS A 240 -6.84 -3.00 -15.09
N LEU A 241 -5.63 -3.40 -15.43
CA LEU A 241 -5.01 -3.02 -16.70
C LEU A 241 -5.70 -3.80 -17.82
N LYS A 242 -6.44 -3.10 -18.68
CA LYS A 242 -7.04 -3.67 -19.88
C LYS A 242 -6.06 -3.54 -21.03
N VAL A 243 -5.41 -4.64 -21.40
CA VAL A 243 -4.57 -4.69 -22.61
C VAL A 243 -5.51 -4.83 -23.82
N GLU A 244 -6.13 -3.72 -24.24
CA GLU A 244 -6.76 -3.68 -25.57
C GLU A 244 -5.66 -3.66 -26.65
N ASP A 245 -5.96 -4.08 -27.89
CA ASP A 245 -5.06 -4.06 -29.07
C ASP A 245 -4.69 -2.63 -29.54
N LYS A 246 -4.42 -1.74 -28.61
CA LYS A 246 -3.90 -0.39 -28.84
C LYS A 246 -2.43 -0.42 -28.50
N ASP A 247 -1.58 -0.18 -29.51
CA ASP A 247 -0.12 -0.13 -29.36
C ASP A 247 0.35 0.74 -28.17
N ASN A 248 -0.37 1.84 -27.90
CA ASN A 248 -0.08 2.76 -26.79
C ASN A 248 -0.26 2.10 -25.41
N ILE A 249 -1.31 1.31 -25.21
CA ILE A 249 -1.56 0.62 -23.93
C ILE A 249 -0.47 -0.42 -23.71
N MET A 250 -0.09 -1.13 -24.77
CA MET A 250 0.99 -2.09 -24.69
C MET A 250 2.34 -1.41 -24.39
N GLU A 251 2.58 -0.18 -24.86
CA GLU A 251 3.75 0.61 -24.49
C GLU A 251 3.71 1.05 -23.01
N SER A 252 2.59 1.57 -22.53
CA SER A 252 2.40 1.98 -21.13
C SER A 252 2.51 0.77 -20.17
N ALA A 253 1.93 -0.37 -20.54
CA ALA A 253 2.08 -1.64 -19.84
C ALA A 253 3.54 -2.11 -19.77
N LYS A 254 4.29 -2.01 -20.87
CA LYS A 254 5.74 -2.30 -20.90
C LYS A 254 6.52 -1.39 -19.93
N LYS A 255 6.18 -0.10 -19.86
CA LYS A 255 6.80 0.84 -18.92
C LYS A 255 6.50 0.44 -17.47
N LEU A 256 5.28 0.03 -17.17
CA LEU A 256 4.87 -0.44 -15.85
C LEU A 256 5.51 -1.76 -15.41
N MET A 257 5.93 -2.62 -16.35
CA MET A 257 6.56 -3.91 -16.02
C MET A 257 7.85 -3.76 -15.21
N VAL A 258 8.52 -2.61 -15.29
CA VAL A 258 9.69 -2.29 -14.45
C VAL A 258 9.31 -2.24 -12.97
N PHE A 259 8.03 -2.00 -12.65
CA PHE A 259 7.50 -1.93 -11.28
C PHE A 259 6.92 -3.25 -10.77
N TRP A 260 6.96 -4.32 -11.56
CA TRP A 260 6.54 -5.64 -11.08
C TRP A 260 7.56 -6.19 -10.08
N LYS A 261 7.11 -6.46 -8.85
CA LYS A 261 7.96 -6.86 -7.70
C LYS A 261 9.05 -5.84 -7.34
N LYS A 262 8.94 -4.61 -7.84
CA LYS A 262 9.88 -3.51 -7.62
C LYS A 262 9.09 -2.22 -7.47
N PRO A 263 8.44 -2.00 -6.32
CA PRO A 263 7.57 -0.84 -6.14
C PRO A 263 8.35 0.45 -6.33
N ALA A 264 7.86 1.32 -7.21
CA ALA A 264 8.39 2.67 -7.36
C ALA A 264 7.90 3.54 -6.22
N ARG A 265 8.78 4.40 -5.71
CA ARG A 265 8.46 5.34 -4.63
C ARG A 265 8.82 6.75 -5.02
N LYS A 266 7.88 7.68 -4.82
CA LYS A 266 8.11 9.11 -4.99
C LYS A 266 7.71 9.82 -3.70
N CYS A 267 8.64 10.53 -3.09
CA CYS A 267 8.41 11.30 -1.88
C CYS A 267 8.62 12.79 -2.17
N TRP A 268 7.73 13.65 -1.68
CA TRP A 268 7.89 15.10 -1.75
C TRP A 268 7.19 15.80 -0.60
N TRP A 269 7.53 17.07 -0.42
CA TRP A 269 6.96 17.94 0.58
C TRP A 269 6.19 19.08 -0.09
N ASP A 270 5.12 19.50 0.57
CA ASP A 270 4.36 20.70 0.24
C ASP A 270 3.95 21.40 1.53
N TYR A 271 3.57 22.67 1.43
CA TYR A 271 2.98 23.38 2.54
C TYR A 271 1.89 24.34 2.08
N THR A 272 0.98 24.65 2.99
CA THR A 272 -0.06 25.64 2.77
C THR A 272 -0.24 26.46 4.04
N LEU A 273 -0.39 27.78 3.88
CA LEU A 273 -0.84 28.66 4.95
C LEU A 273 -2.36 28.65 4.96
N THR A 274 -2.96 28.23 6.07
CA THR A 274 -4.42 28.12 6.20
C THR A 274 -4.86 28.50 7.61
N LYS A 275 -6.14 28.80 7.75
CA LYS A 275 -6.76 29.15 9.04
C LYS A 275 -7.60 27.96 9.51
N LEU A 276 -7.20 27.34 10.62
CA LEU A 276 -7.92 26.23 11.25
C LEU A 276 -8.43 26.71 12.61
N ASP A 277 -9.72 26.56 12.89
CA ASP A 277 -10.34 26.94 14.17
C ASP A 277 -9.94 28.36 14.64
N ASN A 278 -9.96 29.29 13.69
CA ASN A 278 -9.53 30.68 13.81
C ASN A 278 -8.03 30.96 14.04
N ILE A 279 -7.20 29.93 14.08
CA ILE A 279 -5.75 30.04 14.25
C ILE A 279 -5.07 29.94 12.88
N GLN A 280 -4.20 30.90 12.58
CA GLN A 280 -3.35 30.82 11.39
C GLN A 280 -2.27 29.76 11.60
N VAL A 281 -2.23 28.77 10.71
CA VAL A 281 -1.29 27.67 10.76
C VAL A 281 -0.58 27.50 9.43
N ARG A 282 0.67 27.05 9.50
CA ARG A 282 1.38 26.47 8.37
C ARG A 282 1.23 24.97 8.44
N LEU A 283 0.50 24.43 7.47
CA LEU A 283 0.25 23.01 7.31
C LEU A 283 1.32 22.44 6.37
N TRP A 284 2.24 21.66 6.91
CA TRP A 284 3.21 20.90 6.13
C TRP A 284 2.67 19.52 5.83
N VAL A 285 2.94 19.05 4.62
CA VAL A 285 2.52 17.72 4.17
C VAL A 285 3.70 17.06 3.48
N ARG A 286 4.02 15.83 3.92
CA ARG A 286 4.91 14.92 3.21
C ARG A 286 4.05 13.85 2.57
N ARG A 287 4.16 13.70 1.25
CA ARG A 287 3.47 12.64 0.50
C ARG A 287 4.48 11.64 0.01
N THR A 288 4.17 10.37 0.19
CA THR A 288 4.89 9.26 -0.42
C THR A 288 3.93 8.46 -1.27
N TRP A 289 4.11 8.52 -2.58
CA TRP A 289 3.42 7.62 -3.49
C TRP A 289 4.21 6.34 -3.68
N ILE A 290 3.49 5.23 -3.69
CA ILE A 290 4.01 3.91 -3.96
C ILE A 290 3.19 3.34 -5.12
N LEU A 291 3.88 3.03 -6.20
CA LEU A 291 3.31 2.43 -7.41
C LEU A 291 3.89 1.03 -7.60
N GLU A 292 3.03 0.03 -7.72
CA GLU A 292 3.44 -1.35 -7.96
C GLU A 292 2.50 -2.01 -8.98
N LEU A 293 3.06 -2.87 -9.81
CA LEU A 293 2.28 -3.74 -10.69
C LEU A 293 2.17 -5.11 -10.03
N SER A 294 0.95 -5.66 -9.96
CA SER A 294 0.71 -7.03 -9.52
C SER A 294 -0.06 -7.83 -10.56
N PHE A 295 -0.05 -9.15 -10.40
CA PHE A 295 -0.80 -10.07 -11.26
C PHE A 295 -1.60 -11.03 -10.38
N VAL A 296 -2.86 -11.23 -10.75
CA VAL A 296 -3.75 -12.22 -10.14
C VAL A 296 -4.20 -13.25 -11.18
#